data_AF-A0A0P8WR61-F1
#
_entry.id   AF-A0A0P8WR61-F1
#
_cell.length_a   1.000
_cell.length_b   1.000
_cell.length_c   1.000
_cell.angle_alpha   90.00
_cell.angle_beta   90.00
_cell.angle_gamma   90.00
#
_symmetry.space_group_name_H-M   'P 1'
#
loop_
_entity.id
_entity.type
_entity.pdbx_description
1 polymer ?
#
loop_
_entity_poly.entity_id
_entity_poly.type
_entity_poly.pdbx_seq_one_letter_code
_entity_poly.pdbx_strand_id
1 'polypeptide(L)' 'MTNSALLPSLLFKINQNQLALEAAIMELTLWVEQRGSDDVAQNVRGALQAISRNEEFINLTLAVLMAPE' A
#
# COMPACT_ATOMS: atom_id res chain seq x y z
N MET A 1 -6.10 26.28 12.58
CA MET A 1 -5.92 25.26 11.52
C MET A 1 -7.07 24.29 11.67
N THR A 2 -7.97 24.21 10.69
CA THR A 2 -9.06 23.23 10.75
C THR A 2 -8.46 21.84 10.56
N ASN A 3 -8.84 20.88 11.42
CA ASN A 3 -8.37 19.49 11.36
C ASN A 3 -8.56 18.85 9.96
N SER A 4 -9.46 19.40 9.13
CA SER A 4 -9.67 19.00 7.73
C SER A 4 -8.43 19.13 6.84
N ALA A 5 -7.56 20.10 7.10
CA ALA A 5 -6.33 20.29 6.32
C ALA A 5 -5.27 19.20 6.60
N LEU A 6 -5.41 18.45 7.71
CA LEU A 6 -4.49 17.37 8.06
C LEU A 6 -4.84 16.04 7.41
N LEU A 7 -6.08 15.88 6.93
CA LEU A 7 -6.56 14.62 6.36
C LEU A 7 -5.75 14.17 5.13
N PRO A 8 -5.45 15.04 4.14
CA PRO A 8 -4.61 14.64 3.00
C PRO A 8 -3.19 14.24 3.44
N SER A 9 -2.59 14.98 4.39
CA SER A 9 -1.26 14.65 4.91
C SER A 9 -1.23 13.32 5.65
N LEU A 10 -2.28 13.00 6.43
CA LEU A 10 -2.41 11.73 7.12
C LEU A 10 -2.60 10.57 6.14
N LEU A 11 -3.49 10.72 5.15
CA LEU A 11 -3.70 9.72 4.09
C LEU A 11 -2.43 9.47 3.29
N PHE A 12 -1.66 10.51 2.98
CA PHE A 12 -0.36 10.38 2.31
C PHE A 12 0.61 9.54 3.16
N LYS A 13 0.71 9.80 4.47
CA LYS A 13 1.56 9.01 5.37
C LYS A 13 1.11 7.57 5.50
N ILE A 14 -0.19 7.31 5.52
CA ILE A 14 -0.74 5.94 5.51
C ILE A 14 -0.39 5.24 4.19
N ASN A 15 -0.44 5.93 3.06
CA ASN A 15 -0.04 5.37 1.77
C ASN A 15 1.45 4.99 1.75
N GLN A 16 2.32 5.88 2.25
CA GLN A 16 3.76 5.59 2.37
C GLN A 16 4.03 4.35 3.24
N ASN A 17 3.29 4.18 4.34
CA ASN A 17 3.41 3.00 5.18
C ASN A 17 2.95 1.73 4.45
N GLN A 18 1.88 1.79 3.65
CA GLN A 18 1.43 0.65 2.85
C GLN A 18 2.47 0.23 1.82
N LEU A 19 3.07 1.18 1.10
CA LEU A 19 4.15 0.89 0.14
C LEU A 19 5.37 0.24 0.82
N ALA A 20 5.77 0.74 1.99
CA ALA A 20 6.89 0.16 2.74
C ALA A 20 6.58 -1.28 3.22
N LEU A 21 5.35 -1.52 3.67
CA LEU A 21 4.89 -2.84 4.10
C LEU A 21 4.80 -3.82 2.92
N GLU A 22 4.25 -3.39 1.79
CA GLU A 22 4.19 -4.19 0.57
C GLU A 22 5.59 -4.61 0.11
N ALA A 23 6.54 -3.68 0.08
CA ALA A 23 7.92 -3.98 -0.28
C ALA A 23 8.56 -5.00 0.68
N ALA A 24 8.42 -4.80 2.00
CA ALA A 24 8.96 -5.73 3.00
C ALA A 24 8.31 -7.12 2.91
N ILE A 25 6.99 -7.19 2.70
CA ILE A 25 6.28 -8.46 2.53
C ILE A 25 6.69 -9.13 1.22
N MET A 26 6.89 -8.39 0.13
CA MET A 26 7.35 -8.95 -1.14
C MET A 26 8.77 -9.53 -1.02
N GLU A 27 9.68 -8.86 -0.31
CA GLU A 27 11.03 -9.39 -0.05
C GLU A 27 10.97 -10.73 0.71
N LEU A 28 10.15 -10.81 1.76
CA LEU A 28 9.92 -12.05 2.51
C LEU A 28 9.24 -13.13 1.65
N THR A 29 8.31 -12.74 0.79
CA THR A 29 7.62 -13.64 -0.15
C THR A 29 8.61 -14.31 -1.09
N LEU A 30 9.52 -13.53 -1.68
CA LEU A 30 10.57 -14.04 -2.56
C LEU A 30 11.53 -14.97 -1.81
N TRP A 31 11.88 -14.64 -0.57
CA TRP A 31 12.74 -15.48 0.26
C TRP A 31 12.11 -16.83 0.61
N VAL A 32 10.80 -16.86 0.88
CA VAL A 32 10.04 -18.09 1.13
C VAL A 32 9.90 -18.91 -0.17
N GLU A 33 9.63 -18.27 -1.31
CA GLU A 33 9.53 -18.92 -2.62
C GLU A 33 10.85 -19.60 -3.03
N GLN A 34 11.99 -18.92 -2.85
CA GLN A 34 13.31 -19.48 -3.12
C GLN A 34 13.64 -20.74 -2.32
N ARG A 35 12.85 -21.05 -1.28
CA ARG A 35 12.99 -22.25 -0.44
C ARG A 35 11.93 -23.31 -0.75
N GLY A 36 11.27 -23.20 -1.89
CA GLY A 36 10.33 -24.19 -2.42
C GLY A 36 8.93 -24.10 -1.81
N SER A 37 8.57 -22.97 -1.20
CA SER A 37 7.23 -22.74 -0.64
C SER A 37 6.38 -21.88 -1.58
N ASP A 38 6.21 -22.35 -2.82
CA ASP A 38 5.52 -21.62 -3.90
C ASP A 38 4.05 -21.32 -3.54
N ASP A 39 3.35 -22.27 -2.91
CA ASP A 39 1.96 -22.08 -2.47
C ASP A 39 1.82 -20.93 -1.46
N VAL A 40 2.77 -20.82 -0.54
CA VAL A 40 2.80 -19.72 0.44
C VAL A 40 3.06 -18.40 -0.27
N ALA A 41 4.03 -18.37 -1.19
CA ALA A 41 4.34 -17.19 -1.96
C ALA A 41 3.15 -16.71 -2.79
N GLN A 42 2.45 -17.63 -3.44
CA GLN A 42 1.25 -17.35 -4.23
C GLN A 42 0.11 -16.80 -3.37
N ASN A 43 -0.12 -17.37 -2.18
CA ASN A 43 -1.12 -16.87 -1.24
C ASN A 43 -0.81 -15.46 -0.78
N VAL A 44 0.46 -15.17 -0.46
CA VAL A 44 0.89 -13.82 -0.06
C VAL A 44 0.70 -12.82 -1.21
N ARG A 45 1.08 -13.17 -2.45
CA ARG A 45 0.83 -12.29 -3.62
C ARG A 45 -0.65 -12.03 -3.85
N GLY A 46 -1.50 -13.04 -3.67
CA GLY A 46 -2.95 -12.88 -3.72
C GLY A 46 -3.46 -11.88 -2.66
N ALA A 47 -2.91 -11.93 -1.45
CA ALA A 47 -3.23 -10.97 -0.39
C ALA A 47 -2.69 -9.56 -0.70
N LEU A 48 -1.48 -9.43 -1.25
CA LEU A 48 -0.88 -8.15 -1.62
C LEU A 48 -1.70 -7.40 -2.67
N GLN A 49 -2.49 -8.08 -3.52
CA GLN A 49 -3.43 -7.41 -4.43
C GLN A 49 -4.45 -6.52 -3.70
N ALA A 50 -4.76 -6.78 -2.43
CA ALA A 50 -5.59 -5.87 -1.64
C ALA A 50 -4.85 -4.57 -1.32
N ILE A 51 -3.55 -4.63 -1.01
CA ILE A 51 -2.71 -3.45 -0.76
C ILE A 51 -2.60 -2.62 -2.02
N SER A 52 -2.28 -3.22 -3.18
CA SER A 52 -2.12 -2.47 -4.43
C SER A 52 -3.42 -1.76 -4.85
N ARG A 53 -4.59 -2.39 -4.65
CA ARG A 53 -5.90 -1.75 -4.89
C ARG A 53 -6.18 -0.59 -3.93
N ASN A 54 -5.79 -0.73 -2.67
CA ASN A 54 -5.92 0.35 -1.69
C ASN A 54 -4.99 1.52 -2.01
N GLU A 55 -3.76 1.23 -2.46
CA GLU A 55 -2.79 2.23 -2.90
C GLU A 55 -3.35 3.07 -4.05
N GLU A 56 -3.90 2.41 -5.09
CA GLU A 56 -4.55 3.09 -6.23
C GLU A 56 -5.67 4.03 -5.75
N PHE A 57 -6.56 3.52 -4.91
CA PHE A 57 -7.68 4.31 -4.40
C PHE A 57 -7.25 5.50 -3.53
N ILE A 58 -6.23 5.32 -2.68
CA ILE A 58 -5.69 6.39 -1.85
C ILE A 58 -5.00 7.45 -2.72
N ASN A 59 -4.23 7.05 -3.73
CA ASN A 59 -3.60 7.96 -4.67
C ASN A 59 -4.65 8.81 -5.42
N LEU A 60 -5.72 8.19 -5.90
CA LEU A 60 -6.84 8.90 -6.52
C LEU A 60 -7.50 9.89 -5.55
N THR A 61 -7.76 9.45 -4.32
CA THR A 61 -8.39 10.30 -3.28
C THR A 61 -7.50 11.50 -2.93
N LEU A 62 -6.19 11.29 -2.80
CA LEU A 62 -5.22 12.36 -2.55
C LEU A 62 -5.20 13.37 -3.71
N ALA A 63 -5.23 12.89 -4.95
CA ALA A 63 -5.27 13.76 -6.13
C ALA A 63 -6.51 14.67 -6.12
N VAL A 64 -7.67 14.14 -5.76
CA VAL A 64 -8.92 14.92 -5.62
C VAL A 64 -8.84 15.92 -4.47
N LEU A 65 -8.37 15.49 -3.29
CA LEU A 65 -8.32 16.35 -2.09
C LEU A 65 -7.29 17.49 -2.18
N MET A 66 -6.28 17.34 -3.03
CA MET A 66 -5.21 18.33 -3.21
C MET A 66 -5.34 19.14 -4.50
N ALA A 67 -6.38 18.88 -5.30
CA ALA A 67 -6.64 19.66 -6.50
C ALA A 67 -6.96 21.13 -6.12
N PRO A 68 -6.38 22.11 -6.84
CA PRO A 68 -6.82 23.49 -6.69
C PRO A 68 -8.29 23.63 -7.13
N GLU A 69 -9.03 24.53 -6.48
CA GLU A 69 -10.39 24.91 -6.91
C GLU A 69 -10.42 25.55 -8.30
#